data_AF-A0A2W4QJ47-F1
#
_entry.id   AF-A0A2W4QJ47-F1
#
_cell.length_a   1.000
_cell.length_b   1.000
_cell.length_c   1.000
_cell.angle_alpha   90.00
_cell.angle_beta   90.00
_cell.angle_gamma   90.00
#
_symmetry.space_group_name_H-M   'P 1'
#
loop_
_entity.id
_entity.type
_entity.pdbx_description
1 polymer ?
#
loop_
_entity_poly.entity_id
_entity_poly.type
_entity_poly.pdbx_seq_one_letter_code
_entity_poly.pdbx_strand_id
1 'polypeptide(L)'
;MNSQVDLIGTSMGGILGMMIAAQKPDFIKRLVLNDIGAVVSAQGLLRIAGYIGNHREFADKADAMAYAKWVFAPFGIRSEEHWQQVFKASFIKLGDGRYVLAYDPGIGKPLIQSVGDEMADIDLSGFWNQVQCPRRTLRPTVSRHCQGHVRLQTTGRVSRMGWHRTCAVFA
;
A
#
# COMPACT_ATOMS: atom_id res chain seq x y z
N MET A 1 15.54 3.15 -26.99
CA MET A 1 16.07 2.40 -25.83
C MET A 1 14.89 1.72 -25.15
N ASN A 2 14.79 0.39 -25.19
CA ASN A 2 13.77 -0.35 -24.41
C ASN A 2 14.38 -0.75 -23.05
N SER A 3 14.44 0.20 -22.12
CA SER A 3 14.82 -0.11 -20.73
C SER A 3 13.59 -0.57 -19.96
N GLN A 4 13.56 -1.84 -19.55
CA GLN A 4 12.53 -2.35 -18.62
C GLN A 4 12.94 -2.07 -17.17
N VAL A 5 11.95 -1.98 -16.28
CA VAL A 5 12.17 -1.79 -14.83
C VAL A 5 11.54 -2.90 -13.99
N ASP A 6 12.17 -3.24 -12.88
CA ASP A 6 11.52 -4.01 -11.80
C ASP A 6 10.84 -3.00 -10.86
N LEU A 7 9.54 -3.17 -10.57
CA LEU A 7 8.75 -2.21 -9.78
C LEU A 7 8.28 -2.82 -8.46
N ILE A 8 8.46 -2.08 -7.36
CA ILE A 8 7.85 -2.37 -6.06
C ILE A 8 6.85 -1.26 -5.77
N GLY A 9 5.56 -1.61 -5.69
CA GLY A 9 4.48 -0.69 -5.44
C GLY A 9 3.80 -0.97 -4.10
N THR A 10 3.76 0.04 -3.22
CA THR A 10 3.02 0.00 -1.96
C THR A 10 1.72 0.78 -2.09
N SER A 11 0.59 0.19 -1.69
CA SER A 11 -0.73 0.86 -1.72
C SER A 11 -1.03 1.47 -3.11
N MET A 12 -1.30 2.77 -3.20
CA MET A 12 -1.53 3.50 -4.45
C MET A 12 -0.43 3.28 -5.51
N GLY A 13 0.83 3.19 -5.09
CA GLY A 13 1.94 2.90 -6.02
C GLY A 13 1.85 1.52 -6.67
N GLY A 14 1.26 0.54 -5.97
CA GLY A 14 1.00 -0.78 -6.54
C GLY A 14 -0.20 -0.80 -7.49
N ILE A 15 -1.24 0.01 -7.23
CA ILE A 15 -2.35 0.23 -8.18
C ILE A 15 -1.80 0.82 -9.49
N LEU A 16 -1.01 1.90 -9.39
CA LEU A 16 -0.38 2.53 -10.56
C LEU A 16 0.55 1.55 -11.29
N GLY A 17 1.34 0.78 -10.54
CA GLY A 17 2.20 -0.27 -11.11
C GLY A 17 1.42 -1.33 -11.88
N MET A 18 0.28 -1.77 -11.35
CA MET A 18 -0.62 -2.73 -12.01
C MET A 18 -1.25 -2.14 -13.28
N MET A 19 -1.69 -0.88 -13.24
CA MET A 19 -2.23 -0.18 -14.41
C MET A 19 -1.17 -0.02 -15.52
N ILE A 20 0.06 0.38 -15.16
CA ILE A 20 1.18 0.49 -16.11
C ILE A 20 1.51 -0.89 -16.70
N ALA A 21 1.61 -1.93 -15.88
CA ALA A 21 1.93 -3.28 -16.36
C ALA A 21 0.83 -3.87 -17.27
N ALA A 22 -0.44 -3.49 -17.06
CA ALA A 22 -1.54 -3.89 -17.93
C ALA A 22 -1.52 -3.14 -19.28
N GLN A 23 -1.24 -1.84 -19.28
CA GLN A 23 -1.29 -1.00 -20.49
C GLN A 23 0.02 -1.01 -21.29
N LYS A 24 1.16 -1.24 -20.63
CA LYS A 24 2.51 -1.24 -21.21
C LYS A 24 3.26 -2.50 -20.74
N PRO A 25 2.92 -3.68 -21.26
CA PRO A 25 3.47 -4.96 -20.80
C PRO A 25 5.00 -5.04 -20.93
N ASP A 26 5.58 -4.32 -21.88
CA ASP A 26 7.02 -4.30 -22.12
C ASP A 26 7.80 -3.34 -21.21
N PHE A 27 7.14 -2.50 -20.39
CA PHE A 27 7.80 -1.51 -19.54
C PHE A 27 8.22 -2.09 -18.18
N ILE A 28 7.39 -2.94 -17.58
CA ILE A 28 7.63 -3.53 -16.26
C ILE A 28 8.05 -5.00 -16.42
N LYS A 29 9.30 -5.29 -16.04
CA LYS A 29 9.87 -6.64 -16.10
C LYS A 29 9.33 -7.54 -14.98
N ARG A 30 9.16 -7.00 -13.77
CA ARG A 30 8.59 -7.68 -12.60
C ARG A 30 7.87 -6.70 -11.71
N LEU A 31 6.81 -7.18 -11.05
CA LEU A 31 5.96 -6.36 -10.19
C LEU A 31 5.84 -6.97 -8.79
N VAL A 32 6.24 -6.23 -7.76
CA VAL A 32 5.97 -6.56 -6.36
C VAL A 32 4.88 -5.62 -5.84
N LEU A 33 3.76 -6.20 -5.42
CA LEU A 33 2.60 -5.51 -4.88
C LEU A 33 2.61 -5.65 -3.35
N ASN A 34 2.84 -4.54 -2.65
CA ASN A 34 2.85 -4.52 -1.19
C ASN A 34 1.49 -4.05 -0.64
N ASP A 35 0.79 -4.97 0.00
CA ASP A 35 -0.54 -4.79 0.62
C ASP A 35 -1.61 -4.25 -0.33
N ILE A 36 -1.57 -4.73 -1.58
CA ILE A 36 -2.56 -4.41 -2.61
C ILE A 36 -2.82 -5.62 -3.51
N GLY A 37 -4.02 -5.70 -4.08
CA GLY A 37 -4.41 -6.80 -4.97
C GLY A 37 -5.51 -6.40 -5.95
N ALA A 38 -6.21 -7.40 -6.48
CA ALA A 38 -7.33 -7.21 -7.41
C ALA A 38 -8.53 -6.49 -6.78
N VAL A 39 -8.62 -6.40 -5.45
CA VAL A 39 -9.69 -5.72 -4.74
C VAL A 39 -9.10 -4.85 -3.64
N VAL A 40 -9.59 -3.62 -3.52
CA VAL A 40 -9.28 -2.72 -2.41
C VAL A 40 -10.52 -2.61 -1.53
N SER A 41 -10.41 -2.96 -0.24
CA SER A 41 -11.59 -2.97 0.62
C SER A 41 -12.09 -1.58 0.97
N ALA A 42 -13.42 -1.40 0.99
CA ALA A 42 -14.08 -0.20 1.48
C ALA A 42 -13.66 0.14 2.91
N GLN A 43 -13.55 -0.87 3.78
CA GLN A 43 -13.09 -0.70 5.15
C GLN A 43 -11.68 -0.11 5.23
N GLY A 44 -10.79 -0.55 4.34
CA GLY A 44 -9.45 -0.02 4.22
C GLY A 44 -9.44 1.45 3.81
N LEU A 45 -10.27 1.80 2.82
CA LEU A 45 -10.44 3.16 2.33
C LEU A 45 -11.03 4.09 3.39
N LEU A 46 -12.05 3.65 4.13
CA LEU A 46 -12.66 4.41 5.24
C LEU A 46 -11.63 4.73 6.33
N ARG A 47 -10.75 3.78 6.66
CA ARG A 47 -9.67 4.01 7.62
C ARG A 47 -8.69 5.08 7.13
N ILE A 48 -8.32 5.06 5.86
CA ILE A 48 -7.42 6.05 5.24
C ILE A 48 -8.09 7.43 5.21
N ALA A 49 -9.36 7.48 4.84
CA ALA A 49 -10.15 8.71 4.82
C ALA A 49 -10.19 9.42 6.17
N GLY A 50 -10.13 8.67 7.29
CA GLY A 50 -10.13 9.24 8.64
C GLY A 50 -8.88 10.06 8.99
N TYR A 51 -7.76 9.91 8.27
CA TYR A 51 -6.53 10.66 8.57
C TYR A 51 -5.89 11.37 7.37
N ILE A 52 -6.21 10.98 6.14
CA ILE A 52 -5.64 11.59 4.93
C ILE A 52 -6.15 13.03 4.77
N GLY A 53 -5.30 13.93 4.28
CA GLY A 53 -5.69 15.32 4.04
C GLY A 53 -5.85 16.17 5.30
N ASN A 54 -5.64 15.60 6.49
CA ASN A 54 -5.57 16.36 7.73
C ASN A 54 -4.30 17.22 7.73
N HIS A 55 -4.46 18.52 7.51
CA HIS A 55 -3.40 19.51 7.66
C HIS A 55 -3.17 19.81 9.15
N ARG A 56 -2.61 18.83 9.87
CA ARG A 56 -2.26 18.98 11.27
C ARG A 56 -0.84 19.53 11.40
N GLU A 57 -0.72 20.64 12.10
CA GLU A 57 0.55 21.17 12.58
C GLU A 57 0.81 20.64 13.99
N PHE A 58 2.05 20.24 14.27
CA PHE A 58 2.48 19.73 15.58
C PHE A 58 3.46 20.72 16.18
N ALA A 59 3.31 21.02 17.48
CA ALA A 59 4.15 22.00 18.17
C ALA A 59 5.62 21.56 18.20
N ASP A 60 5.87 20.27 18.40
CA ASP A 60 7.22 19.71 18.49
C ASP A 60 7.35 18.31 17.85
N LYS A 61 8.58 17.80 17.88
CA LYS A 61 8.93 16.49 17.31
C LYS A 61 8.27 15.34 18.07
N ALA A 62 8.08 15.46 19.39
CA ALA A 62 7.52 14.39 20.21
C ALA A 62 6.05 14.15 19.86
N ASP A 63 5.28 15.23 19.74
CA ASP A 63 3.88 15.18 19.32
C ASP A 63 3.72 14.61 17.91
N ALA A 64 4.55 15.06 16.97
CA ALA A 64 4.55 14.57 15.60
C ALA A 64 4.93 13.08 15.53
N MET A 65 5.91 12.64 16.33
CA MET A 65 6.32 11.23 16.42
C MET A 65 5.22 10.35 17.03
N ALA A 66 4.54 10.83 18.08
CA ALA A 66 3.41 10.12 18.67
C ALA A 66 2.30 9.91 17.64
N TYR A 67 2.01 10.93 16.83
CA TYR A 67 1.06 10.83 15.73
C TYR A 67 1.53 9.85 14.64
N ALA A 68 2.80 9.89 14.24
CA ALA A 68 3.37 8.93 13.28
C ALA A 68 3.19 7.48 13.76
N LYS A 69 3.48 7.23 15.05
CA LYS A 69 3.32 5.92 15.69
C LYS A 69 1.87 5.46 15.70
N TRP A 70 0.92 6.38 15.90
CA TRP A 70 -0.50 6.08 15.84
C TRP A 70 -0.99 5.75 14.41
N VAL A 71 -0.70 6.60 13.42
CA VAL A 71 -1.16 6.40 12.03
C VAL A 71 -0.54 5.14 11.40
N PHE A 72 0.76 4.94 11.60
CA PHE A 72 1.52 3.86 10.96
C PHE A 72 1.64 2.60 11.82
N ALA A 73 1.00 2.54 13.00
CA ALA A 73 0.97 1.34 13.84
C ALA A 73 0.64 0.04 13.06
N PRO A 74 -0.32 0.03 12.10
CA PRO A 74 -0.65 -1.18 11.34
C PRO A 74 0.49 -1.75 10.47
N PHE A 75 1.56 -0.99 10.22
CA PHE A 75 2.74 -1.47 9.49
C PHE A 75 3.65 -2.36 10.35
N GLY A 76 3.39 -2.49 11.65
CA GLY A 76 4.11 -3.42 12.52
C GLY A 76 5.58 -3.06 12.75
N ILE A 77 5.92 -1.76 12.69
CA ILE A 77 7.27 -1.27 12.97
C ILE A 77 7.57 -1.43 14.46
N ARG A 78 8.65 -2.15 14.78
CA ARG A 78 9.04 -2.49 16.17
C ARG A 78 10.27 -1.76 16.68
N SER A 79 11.18 -1.39 15.78
CA SER A 79 12.44 -0.72 16.15
C SER A 79 12.25 0.79 16.21
N GLU A 80 12.85 1.42 17.21
CA GLU A 80 12.83 2.88 17.34
C GLU A 80 13.62 3.54 16.20
N GLU A 81 14.71 2.92 15.75
CA GLU A 81 15.51 3.38 14.62
C GLU A 81 14.67 3.46 13.35
N HIS A 82 13.84 2.44 13.09
CA HIS A 82 12.90 2.46 11.96
C HIS A 82 11.83 3.55 12.12
N TRP A 83 11.35 3.81 13.35
CA TRP A 83 10.44 4.93 13.59
C TRP A 83 11.08 6.28 13.27
N GLN A 84 12.36 6.48 13.60
CA GLN A 84 13.08 7.69 13.21
C GLN A 84 13.20 7.84 11.68
N GLN A 85 13.41 6.73 10.95
CA GLN A 85 13.44 6.74 9.48
C GLN A 85 12.07 7.10 8.88
N VAL A 86 11.00 6.48 9.37
CA VAL A 86 9.63 6.81 8.95
C VAL A 86 9.32 8.27 9.21
N PHE A 87 9.66 8.77 10.41
CA PHE A 87 9.44 10.16 10.77
C PHE A 87 10.18 11.11 9.83
N LYS A 88 11.47 10.86 9.58
CA LYS A 88 12.30 11.67 8.68
C LYS A 88 11.74 11.70 7.26
N ALA A 89 11.16 10.60 6.78
CA ALA A 89 10.56 10.52 5.45
C ALA A 89 9.14 11.13 5.38
N SER A 90 8.46 11.26 6.51
CA SER A 90 7.02 11.60 6.55
C SER A 90 6.72 13.02 7.03
N PHE A 91 7.68 13.71 7.67
CA PHE A 91 7.45 15.02 8.27
C PHE A 91 8.48 16.06 7.83
N ILE A 92 8.03 17.31 7.73
CA ILE A 92 8.86 18.48 7.48
C ILE A 92 8.81 19.38 8.72
N LYS A 93 9.97 19.92 9.11
CA LYS A 93 10.07 20.95 10.15
C LYS A 93 9.90 22.33 9.50
N LEU A 94 8.96 23.11 9.99
CA LEU A 94 8.70 24.48 9.59
C LEU A 94 9.73 25.45 10.19
N GLY A 95 9.82 26.67 9.64
CA GLY A 95 10.77 27.69 10.09
C GLY A 95 10.57 28.15 11.53
N ASP A 96 9.35 28.04 12.06
CA ASP A 96 8.96 28.37 13.44
C ASP A 96 9.18 27.21 14.43
N GLY A 97 9.69 26.07 13.96
CA GLY A 97 9.98 24.90 14.79
C GLY A 97 8.87 23.84 14.81
N ARG A 98 7.68 24.13 14.29
CA ARG A 98 6.56 23.18 14.20
C ARG A 98 6.81 22.11 13.15
N TYR A 99 6.02 21.04 13.17
CA TYR A 99 6.10 19.94 12.20
C TYR A 99 4.79 19.77 11.45
N VAL A 100 4.89 19.35 10.19
CA VAL A 100 3.76 18.99 9.32
C VAL A 100 4.08 17.72 8.55
N LEU A 101 3.05 17.04 8.04
CA LEU A 101 3.24 15.91 7.13
C LEU A 101 3.81 16.38 5.79
N ALA A 102 4.70 15.56 5.22
CA ALA A 102 5.41 15.84 3.97
C ALA A 102 4.58 15.49 2.72
N TYR A 103 3.35 16.00 2.63
CA TYR A 103 2.51 15.86 1.45
C TYR A 103 1.49 16.99 1.34
N ASP A 104 0.94 17.21 0.14
CA ASP A 104 -0.14 18.17 -0.09
C ASP A 104 -1.46 17.67 0.53
N PRO A 105 -2.05 18.36 1.52
CA PRO A 105 -3.34 17.98 2.12
C PRO A 105 -4.46 17.79 1.10
N GLY A 106 -4.40 18.48 -0.04
CA GLY A 106 -5.34 18.37 -1.14
C GLY A 106 -5.40 16.98 -1.77
N ILE A 107 -4.37 16.15 -1.62
CA ILE A 107 -4.32 14.79 -2.18
C ILE A 107 -5.44 13.88 -1.66
N GLY A 108 -5.94 14.15 -0.45
CA GLY A 108 -7.00 13.37 0.18
C GLY A 108 -8.40 13.71 -0.32
N LYS A 109 -8.60 14.86 -0.97
CA LYS A 109 -9.93 15.36 -1.34
C LYS A 109 -10.76 14.36 -2.15
N PRO A 110 -10.25 13.70 -3.20
CA PRO A 110 -11.05 12.76 -3.98
C PRO A 110 -11.55 11.58 -3.14
N LEU A 111 -10.71 11.05 -2.25
CA LEU A 111 -11.07 9.95 -1.37
C LEU A 111 -12.08 10.38 -0.31
N ILE A 112 -11.89 11.56 0.29
CA ILE A 112 -12.82 12.10 1.30
C ILE A 112 -14.20 12.35 0.67
N GLN A 113 -14.25 12.87 -0.56
CA GLN A 113 -15.50 13.11 -1.27
C GLN A 113 -16.21 11.83 -1.69
N SER A 114 -15.47 10.73 -1.89
CA SER A 114 -16.06 9.42 -2.15
C SER A 114 -16.54 8.69 -0.89
N VAL A 115 -16.22 9.19 0.31
CA VAL A 115 -16.68 8.62 1.57
C VAL A 115 -18.14 9.04 1.80
N GLY A 116 -19.05 8.07 1.75
CA GLY A 116 -20.48 8.21 2.01
C GLY A 116 -21.14 6.85 2.21
N ASP A 117 -22.47 6.81 2.25
CA ASP A 117 -23.27 5.60 2.56
C ASP A 117 -23.05 4.44 1.55
N GLU A 118 -22.47 4.72 0.39
CA GLU A 118 -22.27 3.74 -0.70
C GLU A 118 -20.80 3.35 -0.93
N MET A 119 -19.89 3.60 0.02
CA MET A 119 -18.49 3.19 -0.14
C MET A 119 -18.38 1.67 -0.29
N ALA A 120 -18.08 1.22 -1.51
CA ALA A 120 -17.93 -0.17 -1.89
C ALA A 120 -16.47 -0.55 -2.14
N ASP A 121 -16.21 -1.85 -2.19
CA ASP A 121 -14.90 -2.37 -2.58
C ASP A 121 -14.57 -1.92 -4.02
N ILE A 122 -13.32 -1.50 -4.24
CA ILE A 122 -12.85 -1.15 -5.58
C ILE A 122 -12.38 -2.41 -6.27
N ASP A 123 -13.04 -2.78 -7.36
CA ASP A 123 -12.62 -3.88 -8.22
C ASP A 123 -11.55 -3.42 -9.22
N LEU A 124 -10.36 -4.02 -9.11
CA LEU A 124 -9.21 -3.85 -10.00
C LEU A 124 -8.93 -5.12 -10.81
N SER A 125 -9.85 -6.09 -10.83
CA SER A 125 -9.72 -7.37 -11.55
C SER A 125 -9.38 -7.18 -13.03
N GLY A 126 -9.95 -6.15 -13.67
CA GLY A 126 -9.65 -5.78 -15.05
C GLY A 126 -8.15 -5.55 -15.31
N PHE A 127 -7.48 -4.78 -14.44
CA PHE A 127 -6.03 -4.57 -14.56
C PHE A 127 -5.24 -5.80 -14.08
N TRP A 128 -5.67 -6.42 -12.97
CA TRP A 128 -5.01 -7.59 -12.40
C TRP A 128 -4.86 -8.74 -13.40
N ASN A 129 -5.91 -8.99 -14.18
CA ASN A 129 -5.94 -10.06 -15.19
C ASN A 129 -5.09 -9.73 -16.43
N GLN A 130 -4.83 -8.45 -16.69
CA GLN A 130 -4.03 -7.99 -17.83
C GLN A 130 -2.53 -7.92 -17.54
N VAL A 131 -2.09 -7.98 -16.28
CA VAL A 131 -0.66 -8.00 -15.94
C VAL A 131 -0.01 -9.30 -16.42
N GLN A 132 0.90 -9.18 -17.39
CA GLN A 132 1.61 -10.31 -18.00
C GLN A 132 2.97 -10.62 -17.35
N CYS A 133 3.62 -9.61 -16.78
CA CYS A 133 4.90 -9.79 -16.11
C CYS A 133 4.76 -10.65 -14.84
N PRO A 134 5.85 -11.33 -14.39
CA PRO A 134 5.87 -12.00 -13.11
C PRO A 134 5.50 -11.04 -11.98
N ARG A 135 4.45 -11.37 -11.22
CA ARG A 135 3.98 -10.57 -10.08
C ARG A 135 4.08 -11.34 -8.77
N ARG A 136 4.37 -10.62 -7.68
CA ARG A 136 4.35 -11.13 -6.31
C ARG A 136 3.56 -10.19 -5.40
N THR A 137 2.67 -10.71 -4.58
CA THR A 137 1.95 -9.92 -3.58
C THR A 137 2.52 -10.19 -2.18
N LEU A 138 2.84 -9.13 -1.46
CA LEU A 138 3.16 -9.15 -0.04
C LEU A 138 1.91 -8.78 0.73
N ARG A 139 1.54 -9.60 1.72
CA ARG A 139 0.41 -9.34 2.62
C ARG A 139 0.92 -9.34 4.07
N PRO A 140 0.72 -8.25 4.82
CA PRO A 140 0.97 -8.25 6.26
C PRO A 140 0.02 -9.23 6.94
N THR A 141 0.52 -9.98 7.92
CA THR A 141 -0.28 -10.93 8.72
C THR A 141 -1.41 -10.24 9.51
N VAL A 142 -1.36 -8.92 9.65
CA VAL A 142 -2.34 -8.07 10.34
C VAL A 142 -3.21 -7.22 9.41
N SER A 143 -3.02 -7.31 8.08
CA SER A 143 -3.78 -6.47 7.14
C SER A 143 -5.16 -7.07 6.83
N ARG A 144 -6.22 -6.32 7.18
CA ARG A 144 -7.62 -6.59 6.80
C ARG A 144 -8.04 -5.87 5.50
N HIS A 145 -7.09 -5.42 4.68
CA HIS A 145 -7.37 -4.56 3.51
C HIS A 145 -7.82 -5.31 2.24
N CYS A 146 -7.69 -6.64 2.21
CA CYS A 146 -8.18 -7.46 1.10
C CYS A 146 -8.91 -8.68 1.67
N GLN A 147 -10.23 -8.69 1.64
CA GLN A 147 -10.98 -9.95 1.75
C GLN A 147 -10.79 -10.75 0.46
N GLY A 148 -10.54 -12.05 0.62
CA GLY A 148 -10.13 -12.95 -0.46
C GLY A 148 -8.78 -13.56 -0.15
N HIS A 149 -8.77 -14.84 0.23
CA HIS A 149 -7.57 -15.64 0.45
C HIS A 149 -6.68 -15.62 -0.80
N VAL A 150 -5.62 -14.80 -0.81
CA VAL A 150 -4.54 -14.95 -1.80
C VAL A 150 -3.45 -15.78 -1.15
N ARG A 151 -3.56 -17.08 -1.40
CA ARG A 151 -2.45 -18.04 -1.35
C ARG A 151 -1.30 -17.44 -2.17
N LEU A 152 -0.04 -17.70 -1.79
CA LEU A 152 1.11 -17.48 -2.67
C LEU A 152 0.85 -18.20 -4.00
N GLN A 153 0.31 -17.50 -4.99
CA GLN A 153 0.18 -17.99 -6.36
C GLN A 153 1.27 -17.27 -7.16
N THR A 154 2.36 -17.97 -7.41
CA THR A 154 3.24 -17.61 -8.52
C THR A 154 2.47 -17.96 -9.79
N THR A 155 1.83 -16.98 -10.43
CA THR A 155 1.37 -17.14 -11.81
C THR A 155 2.61 -17.09 -12.71
N GLY A 156 3.23 -18.24 -12.86
CA GLY A 156 4.23 -18.57 -13.85
C GLY A 156 4.13 -20.07 -14.08
N ARG A 157 4.23 -20.53 -15.33
CA ARG A 157 4.39 -21.97 -15.62
C ARG A 157 5.57 -22.49 -14.80
N VAL A 158 5.28 -23.15 -13.69
CA VAL A 158 6.29 -23.85 -12.89
C VAL A 158 6.57 -25.16 -13.62
N SER A 159 7.60 -25.14 -14.46
CA SER A 159 8.33 -26.35 -14.78
C SER A 159 8.99 -26.82 -13.47
N ARG A 160 8.41 -27.86 -12.88
CA ARG A 160 8.93 -28.76 -11.83
C ARG A 160 10.09 -28.22 -10.95
N MET A 161 9.77 -27.87 -9.71
CA MET A 161 10.57 -28.25 -8.55
C MET A 161 9.67 -28.15 -7.31
N GLY A 162 9.46 -29.29 -6.63
CA GLY A 162 8.41 -29.47 -5.64
C GLY A 162 8.67 -28.76 -4.31
N TRP A 163 7.59 -28.30 -3.67
CA TRP A 163 7.53 -28.03 -2.24
C TRP A 163 6.17 -28.51 -1.71
N HIS A 164 6.22 -29.17 -0.56
CA HIS A 164 5.21 -30.07 -0.04
C HIS A 164 3.84 -29.43 0.20
N ARG A 165 2.81 -30.24 -0.07
CA ARG A 165 1.42 -30.01 0.32
C ARG A 165 1.30 -30.15 1.83
N THR A 166 0.81 -29.11 2.52
CA THR A 166 0.12 -29.31 3.80
C THR A 166 -1.04 -28.32 3.91
N CYS A 167 -2.24 -28.90 3.98
CA CYS A 167 -3.49 -28.27 4.38
C CYS A 167 -3.57 -28.32 5.91
N ALA A 168 -4.05 -27.25 6.54
CA ALA A 168 -4.84 -27.22 7.79
C ALA A 168 -4.98 -25.74 8.21
N VAL A 169 -6.15 -25.09 8.18
CA VAL A 169 -7.39 -25.25 9.00
C VAL A 169 -7.40 -24.24 10.17
N PHE A 170 -8.41 -23.36 10.11
CA PHE A 170 -9.20 -22.76 11.19
C PHE A 170 -8.50 -22.01 12.34
N ALA A 171 -8.69 -20.69 12.36
CA ALA A 171 -9.38 -19.93 13.41
C ALA A 171 -9.65 -18.52 12.89
#